data_AF-A0A955GV14-F1
#
_entry.id   AF-A0A955GV14-F1
#
_cell.length_a   1.000
_cell.length_b   1.000
_cell.length_c   1.000
_cell.angle_alpha   90.00
_cell.angle_beta   90.00
_cell.angle_gamma   90.00
#
_symmetry.space_group_name_H-M   'P 1'
#
loop_
_entity.id
_entity.type
_entity.pdbx_description
1 polymer ?
#
loop_
_entity_poly.entity_id
_entity_poly.type
_entity_poly.pdbx_seq_one_letter_code
_entity_poly.pdbx_strand_id
1 'polypeptide(L)'
;MEQLTEIQERNKRVELDKAWETSIARRGIIASLTYLVAVIFMYRIGVSDAYLNALVPTGGYLLSTLSLRVVKRRWIKNRIVKDPVDRVKRDQRPFD
;
A
#
# COMPACT_ATOMS: atom_id res chain seq x y z
N MET A 1 -27.50 24.81 -3.14
CA MET A 1 -27.35 23.57 -3.95
C MET A 1 -25.98 23.51 -4.62
N GLU A 2 -25.48 24.59 -5.25
CA GLU A 2 -24.17 24.62 -5.94
C GLU A 2 -22.93 24.29 -5.08
N GLN A 3 -22.90 24.67 -3.80
CA GLN A 3 -21.71 24.44 -2.96
C GLN A 3 -21.50 22.95 -2.59
N LEU A 4 -22.57 22.15 -2.55
CA LEU A 4 -22.48 20.72 -2.24
C LEU A 4 -21.91 19.93 -3.42
N THR A 5 -22.25 20.33 -4.64
CA THR A 5 -21.77 19.69 -5.87
C THR A 5 -20.28 19.94 -6.12
N GLU A 6 -19.78 21.16 -5.88
CA GLU A 6 -18.35 21.46 -6.03
C GLU A 6 -17.48 20.69 -5.02
N ILE A 7 -17.94 20.58 -3.77
CA ILE A 7 -17.24 19.81 -2.73
C ILE A 7 -17.23 18.32 -3.07
N GLN A 8 -18.35 17.78 -3.57
CA GLN A 8 -18.42 16.38 -4.01
C GLN A 8 -17.52 16.10 -5.21
N GLU A 9 -17.45 16.99 -6.20
CA GLU A 9 -16.58 16.84 -7.36
C GLU A 9 -15.10 16.87 -6.99
N ARG A 10 -14.68 17.78 -6.10
CA ARG A 10 -13.30 17.80 -5.58
C ARG A 10 -12.98 16.55 -4.77
N ASN A 11 -13.87 16.12 -3.88
CA ASN A 11 -13.67 14.90 -3.10
C ASN A 11 -13.57 13.66 -3.99
N LYS A 12 -14.35 13.60 -5.08
CA LYS A 12 -14.30 12.49 -6.05
C LYS A 12 -12.94 12.39 -6.74
N ARG A 13 -12.34 13.53 -7.10
CA ARG A 13 -10.98 13.56 -7.67
C ARG A 13 -9.94 13.08 -6.66
N VAL A 14 -10.02 13.54 -5.41
CA VAL A 14 -9.13 13.13 -4.32
C VAL A 14 -9.27 11.63 -4.02
N GLU A 15 -10.48 11.09 -4.01
CA GLU A 15 -10.75 9.66 -3.82
C GLU A 15 -10.17 8.83 -4.97
N LEU A 16 -10.26 9.30 -6.22
CA LEU A 16 -9.66 8.65 -7.38
C LEU A 16 -8.13 8.68 -7.34
N ASP A 17 -7.51 9.81 -6.98
CA ASP A 17 -6.06 9.92 -6.80
C ASP A 17 -5.58 9.01 -5.67
N LYS A 18 -6.33 8.95 -4.57
CA LYS A 18 -6.03 8.05 -3.45
C LYS A 18 -6.20 6.59 -3.85
N ALA A 19 -7.21 6.27 -4.64
CA ALA A 19 -7.40 4.94 -5.21
C ALA A 19 -6.24 4.57 -6.15
N TRP A 20 -5.78 5.51 -6.98
CA TRP A 20 -4.61 5.34 -7.85
C TRP A 20 -3.33 5.11 -7.05
N GLU A 21 -3.06 5.90 -6.01
CA GLU A 21 -1.92 5.72 -5.11
C GLU A 21 -1.95 4.37 -4.40
N THR A 22 -3.15 3.89 -4.06
CA THR A 22 -3.35 2.61 -3.38
C THR A 22 -3.46 1.44 -4.37
N SER A 23 -3.57 1.72 -5.67
CA SER A 23 -3.83 0.71 -6.69
C SER A 23 -2.63 -0.23 -6.86
N ILE A 24 -2.94 -1.47 -7.22
CA ILE A 24 -1.95 -2.46 -7.62
C ILE A 24 -1.27 -2.03 -8.94
N ALA A 25 -1.90 -1.15 -9.73
CA ALA A 25 -1.36 -0.65 -10.98
C ALA A 25 -0.02 0.08 -10.79
N ARG A 26 0.08 0.98 -9.81
CA ARG A 26 1.35 1.68 -9.51
C ARG A 26 2.47 0.71 -9.10
N ARG A 27 2.14 -0.30 -8.28
CA ARG A 27 3.09 -1.37 -7.90
C ARG A 27 3.53 -2.19 -9.10
N GLY A 28 2.60 -2.54 -9.99
CA GLY A 28 2.90 -3.27 -11.22
C GLY A 28 3.85 -2.47 -12.12
N ILE A 29 3.58 -1.18 -12.33
CA ILE A 29 4.45 -0.31 -13.15
C ILE A 29 5.86 -0.22 -12.55
N ILE A 30 5.98 0.04 -11.25
CA ILE A 30 7.29 0.15 -10.60
C ILE A 30 8.01 -1.19 -10.64
N ALA A 31 7.34 -2.31 -10.34
CA ALA A 31 7.94 -3.63 -10.40
C ALA A 31 8.43 -3.99 -11.82
N SER A 32 7.64 -3.71 -12.85
CA SER A 32 8.02 -3.93 -14.25
C SER A 32 9.21 -3.08 -14.66
N LEU A 33 9.23 -1.79 -14.31
CA LEU A 33 10.37 -0.90 -14.59
C LEU A 33 11.64 -1.35 -13.86
N THR A 34 11.55 -1.68 -12.58
CA THR A 34 12.68 -2.20 -11.80
C THR A 34 13.23 -3.49 -12.40
N TYR A 35 12.35 -4.40 -12.82
CA TYR A 35 12.76 -5.65 -13.45
C TYR A 35 13.47 -5.40 -14.78
N LEU A 36 12.89 -4.58 -15.67
CA LEU A 36 13.50 -4.26 -16.96
C LEU A 36 14.87 -3.62 -16.81
N VAL A 37 15.02 -2.63 -15.91
CA VAL A 37 16.29 -1.97 -15.65
C VAL A 37 17.33 -2.97 -15.11
N ALA A 38 16.94 -3.83 -14.17
CA ALA A 38 17.83 -4.83 -13.60
C ALA A 38 18.27 -5.88 -14.64
N VAL A 39 17.35 -6.38 -15.48
CA VAL A 39 17.67 -7.31 -16.57
C VAL A 39 18.65 -6.68 -17.56
N ILE A 40 18.39 -5.45 -18.01
CA ILE A 40 19.28 -4.75 -18.95
C ILE A 40 20.66 -4.57 -18.33
N PHE A 41 20.74 -4.12 -17.07
CA PHE A 41 22.00 -3.93 -16.37
C PHE A 41 22.79 -5.24 -16.22
N MET A 42 22.11 -6.32 -15.84
CA MET A 42 22.72 -7.64 -15.64
C MET A 42 23.18 -8.29 -16.94
N TYR A 43 22.41 -8.09 -18.03
CA TYR A 43 22.83 -8.49 -19.36
C TYR A 43 24.10 -7.75 -19.81
N ARG A 44 24.23 -6.46 -19.48
CA ARG A 44 25.41 -5.64 -19.82
C ARG A 44 26.68 -6.06 -19.11
N ILE A 45 26.58 -6.57 -17.88
CA ILE A 45 27.75 -7.04 -17.09
C ILE A 45 28.13 -8.51 -17.37
N GLY A 46 27.43 -9.20 -18.27
CA GLY A 46 27.78 -10.56 -18.70
C GLY A 46 27.59 -11.63 -17.62
N VAL A 47 26.77 -11.36 -16.61
CA VAL A 47 26.51 -12.30 -15.51
C VAL A 47 25.61 -13.44 -16.02
N SER A 48 26.08 -14.67 -15.86
CA SER A 48 25.26 -15.88 -16.02
C SER A 48 24.06 -15.80 -15.08
N ASP A 49 22.86 -16.15 -15.58
CA ASP A 49 21.58 -16.05 -14.86
C ASP A 49 21.07 -14.62 -14.59
N ALA A 50 21.25 -13.69 -15.54
CA ALA A 50 20.73 -12.32 -15.47
C ALA A 50 19.23 -12.21 -15.11
N TYR A 51 18.40 -13.16 -15.55
CA TYR A 51 16.96 -13.17 -15.25
C TYR A 51 16.65 -13.47 -13.77
N LEU A 52 17.38 -14.41 -13.15
CA LEU A 52 17.24 -14.73 -11.72
C LEU A 52 17.76 -13.60 -10.84
N ASN A 53 18.90 -13.03 -11.22
CA ASN A 53 19.50 -11.94 -10.46
C ASN A 53 18.64 -10.66 -10.54
N ALA A 54 17.96 -10.40 -11.67
CA ALA A 54 17.04 -9.27 -11.79
C ALA A 54 15.75 -9.45 -10.97
N LEU A 55 15.45 -10.68 -10.56
CA LEU A 55 14.32 -10.99 -9.71
C LEU A 55 14.56 -10.57 -8.25
N VAL A 56 15.82 -10.43 -7.82
CA VAL A 56 16.20 -10.00 -6.46
C VAL A 56 15.72 -8.57 -6.16
N PRO A 57 16.05 -7.53 -6.95
CA PRO A 57 15.57 -6.17 -6.68
C PRO A 57 14.05 -6.03 -6.86
N THR A 58 13.45 -6.67 -7.85
CA THR A 58 12.01 -6.62 -8.08
C THR A 58 11.23 -7.36 -6.98
N GLY A 59 11.71 -8.54 -6.58
CA GLY A 59 11.17 -9.33 -5.49
C GLY A 59 11.31 -8.60 -4.15
N GLY A 60 12.46 -8.00 -3.88
CA GLY A 60 12.69 -7.18 -2.68
C GLY A 60 11.74 -5.98 -2.60
N TYR A 61 11.51 -5.29 -3.72
CA TYR A 61 10.52 -4.21 -3.80
C TYR A 61 9.09 -4.72 -3.52
N LEU A 62 8.67 -5.80 -4.19
CA LEU A 62 7.34 -6.38 -3.99
C LEU A 62 7.10 -6.85 -2.56
N LEU A 63 8.06 -7.59 -1.99
CA LEU A 63 8.01 -8.06 -0.59
C LEU A 63 7.95 -6.89 0.38
N SER A 64 8.76 -5.85 0.19
CA SER A 64 8.73 -4.65 1.04
C SER A 64 7.37 -3.95 1.00
N THR A 65 6.78 -3.87 -0.19
CA THR A 65 5.48 -3.23 -0.33
C THR A 65 4.36 -4.06 0.32
N LEU A 66 4.40 -5.39 0.21
CA LEU A 66 3.43 -6.30 0.83
C LEU A 66 3.58 -6.35 2.36
N SER A 67 4.81 -6.42 2.87
CA SER A 67 5.10 -6.47 4.31
C SER A 67 4.60 -5.22 5.02
N LEU A 68 4.86 -4.03 4.46
CA LEU A 68 4.35 -2.76 4.98
C LEU A 68 2.81 -2.72 5.08
N ARG A 69 2.09 -3.31 4.12
CA ARG A 69 0.62 -3.42 4.21
C ARG A 69 0.17 -4.30 5.37
N VAL A 70 0.81 -5.46 5.55
CA VAL A 70 0.49 -6.40 6.62
C VAL A 70 0.80 -5.80 7.99
N VAL A 71 1.99 -5.19 8.14
CA VAL A 71 2.42 -4.53 9.37
C VAL A 71 1.49 -3.37 9.70
N LYS A 72 1.16 -2.51 8.72
CA LYS A 72 0.19 -1.41 8.90
C LYS A 72 -1.17 -1.94 9.35
N ARG A 73 -1.68 -3.01 8.72
CA ARG A 73 -2.99 -3.60 9.09
C ARG A 73 -2.98 -4.15 10.52
N ARG A 74 -1.89 -4.82 10.91
CA ARG A 74 -1.71 -5.35 12.28
C ARG A 74 -1.61 -4.21 13.31
N TRP A 75 -0.86 -3.17 13.00
CA TRP A 75 -0.66 -2.02 13.88
C TRP A 75 -1.95 -1.24 14.10
N ILE A 76 -2.73 -0.99 13.03
CA ILE A 76 -4.04 -0.33 13.12
C ILE A 76 -5.00 -1.17 13.96
N LYS A 77 -5.10 -2.49 13.73
CA LYS A 77 -5.96 -3.38 14.52
C LYS A 77 -5.65 -3.28 16.02
N ASN A 78 -4.37 -3.22 16.39
CA ASN A 78 -3.97 -3.11 17.79
C ASN A 78 -4.21 -1.71 18.39
N ARG A 79 -4.30 -0.65 17.56
CA ARG A 79 -4.56 0.74 18.00
C ARG A 79 -6.07 1.04 18.09
N ILE A 80 -6.89 0.53 17.15
CA ILE A 80 -8.36 0.69 17.17
C ILE A 80 -8.99 -0.13 18.31
N VAL A 81 -8.43 -1.29 18.69
CA VAL A 81 -8.88 -2.00 19.91
C VAL A 81 -8.60 -1.20 21.20
N LYS A 82 -7.86 -0.09 21.09
CA LYS A 82 -7.65 0.91 22.14
C LYS A 82 -8.47 2.19 21.94
N ASP A 83 -9.39 2.25 20.97
CA ASP A 83 -10.24 3.43 20.74
C ASP A 83 -11.10 3.73 21.99
N PRO A 84 -11.30 5.01 22.34
CA PRO A 84 -12.05 5.42 23.53
C PRO A 84 -13.50 4.93 23.54
N VAL A 85 -14.09 4.70 22.36
CA VAL A 85 -15.49 4.28 22.20
C VAL A 85 -15.76 2.89 22.81
N ASP A 86 -14.79 1.98 22.72
CA ASP A 86 -14.89 0.65 23.35
C ASP A 86 -14.66 0.69 24.87
N ARG A 87 -14.01 1.74 25.40
CA ARG A 87 -13.95 2.00 26.84
C ARG A 87 -15.29 2.48 27.38
N VAL A 88 -15.97 3.38 26.66
CA VAL A 88 -17.31 3.86 27.05
C VAL A 88 -18.32 2.69 27.13
N LYS A 89 -18.31 1.76 26.17
CA LYS A 89 -19.17 0.57 26.24
C LYS A 89 -18.82 -0.41 27.36
N ARG A 90 -17.56 -0.43 27.81
CA ARG A 90 -17.11 -1.30 28.90
C ARG A 90 -17.48 -0.74 30.27
N ASP A 91 -17.47 0.58 30.40
CA ASP A 91 -17.84 1.33 31.62
C ASP A 91 -19.36 1.45 31.79
N GLN A 92 -20.10 1.43 30.68
CA GLN A 92 -21.58 1.42 30.68
C GLN A 92 -22.19 0.03 30.88
N ARG A 93 -21.38 -1.01 31.13
CA ARG A 93 -21.94 -2.31 31.54
C ARG A 93 -22.49 -2.15 32.96
N PRO A 94 -23.76 -2.50 33.21
CA PRO A 94 -24.23 -2.58 34.58
C PRO A 94 -23.31 -3.52 35.35
N PHE A 95 -22.99 -3.17 36.60
CA PHE A 95 -22.38 -4.12 37.51
C PHE A 95 -23.45 -5.15 37.87
N ASP A 96 -23.46 -6.27 37.16
CA ASP A 96 -24.04 -7.53 37.63
C ASP A 96 -23.28 -8.06 38.86
#